data_AF-E0RUS3-F1
#
_entry.id   AF-E0RUS3-F1
#
_cell.length_a   1.000
_cell.length_b   1.000
_cell.length_c   1.000
_cell.angle_alpha   90.00
_cell.angle_beta   90.00
_cell.angle_gamma   90.00
#
_symmetry.space_group_name_H-M   'P 1'
#
loop_
_entity.id
_entity.type
_entity.pdbx_description
1 polymer ?
#
loop_
_entity_poly.entity_id
_entity_poly.type
_entity_poly.pdbx_seq_one_letter_code
_entity_poly.pdbx_strand_id
1 'polypeptide(L)'
;MVNKRGERVYQNNKGFGLARVFAAIALSFGLVCILFVSTSVTAKATQNVISDTTPTDPTTDEESHLTGTQGERTNINEPGSSEDPEDLKELNIANTVTVTYDNGNGSLNGALRILITLTLISLAPTLLVMMTSFTRIIVALHFTRTAIGTQTSPPNLVMLGIALFMTLFIMQPTLTTVYNEAVIPFENGEMDQQEFFEEAMDPFRQFMYGQTQKKDVILFMNIDGIEWDGELDSIPNVVLIPSFIVSELRTAFIIGFMIYIPFIVIDMVVASVLMSMGMMMLPPTTISLPFKILLFVLADGWSLIIGNLVKSFY
;
A
#
# COMPACT_ATOMS: atom_id res chain seq x y z
N MET A 1 2.73 37.58 38.49
CA MET A 1 1.77 37.27 37.40
C MET A 1 2.55 37.11 36.10
N VAL A 2 3.22 35.97 35.91
CA VAL A 2 4.02 35.70 34.71
C VAL A 2 3.60 34.34 34.16
N ASN A 3 3.35 34.33 32.86
CA ASN A 3 3.25 33.15 32.00
C ASN A 3 1.98 32.27 32.04
N LYS A 4 0.80 32.83 31.71
CA LYS A 4 -0.34 32.04 31.18
C LYS A 4 -0.61 32.29 29.67
N ARG A 5 0.24 33.10 29.03
CA ARG A 5 0.16 33.39 27.58
C ARG A 5 1.13 32.54 26.76
N GLY A 6 2.32 32.21 27.27
CA GLY A 6 3.28 31.34 26.57
C GLY A 6 2.81 29.88 26.49
N GLU A 7 2.23 29.36 27.57
CA GLU A 7 1.68 27.99 27.61
C GLU A 7 0.51 27.79 26.64
N ARG A 8 -0.32 28.82 26.41
CA ARG A 8 -1.41 28.75 25.42
C ARG A 8 -0.91 28.78 23.98
N VAL A 9 0.20 29.47 23.68
CA VAL A 9 0.78 29.49 22.34
C VAL A 9 1.50 28.18 22.03
N TYR A 10 2.19 27.59 23.02
CA TYR A 10 2.83 26.27 22.88
C TYR A 10 1.82 25.12 22.68
N GLN A 11 0.70 25.13 23.42
CA GLN A 11 -0.39 24.16 23.23
C GLN A 11 -1.07 24.32 21.85
N ASN A 12 -1.25 25.56 21.38
CA ASN A 12 -1.90 25.83 20.09
C ASN A 12 -1.00 25.43 18.90
N ASN A 13 0.33 25.55 19.03
CA ASN A 13 1.26 25.16 17.96
C ASN A 13 1.42 23.63 17.84
N LYS A 14 1.33 22.89 18.96
CA LYS A 14 1.30 21.41 18.93
C LYS A 14 0.06 20.88 18.22
N GLY A 15 -1.11 21.49 18.45
CA GLY A 15 -2.35 21.13 17.73
C GLY A 15 -2.31 21.48 16.24
N PHE A 16 -1.65 22.58 15.88
CA PHE A 16 -1.53 23.06 14.50
C PHE A 16 -0.50 22.26 13.67
N GLY A 17 0.63 21.85 14.26
CA GLY A 17 1.61 20.98 13.62
C GLY A 17 1.08 19.57 13.38
N LEU A 18 0.37 19.01 14.36
CA LEU A 18 -0.27 17.69 14.26
C LEU A 18 -1.26 17.65 13.08
N ALA A 19 -2.11 18.67 12.95
CA ALA A 19 -3.07 18.78 11.84
C ALA A 19 -2.41 18.84 10.46
N ARG A 20 -1.21 19.44 10.35
CA ARG A 20 -0.44 19.49 9.10
C ARG A 20 0.21 18.15 8.76
N VAL A 21 0.69 17.41 9.76
CA VAL A 21 1.20 16.05 9.57
C VAL A 21 0.07 15.10 9.15
N PHE A 22 -1.09 15.16 9.82
CA PHE A 22 -2.29 14.43 9.41
C PHE A 22 -2.74 14.80 7.99
N ALA A 23 -2.73 16.08 7.63
CA ALA A 23 -3.08 16.53 6.29
C ALA A 23 -2.06 16.08 5.23
N ALA A 24 -0.75 16.11 5.53
CA ALA A 24 0.30 15.69 4.61
C ALA A 24 0.31 14.17 4.40
N ILE A 25 0.10 13.39 5.47
CA ILE A 25 -0.06 11.93 5.38
C ILE A 25 -1.35 11.59 4.64
N ALA A 26 -2.47 12.28 4.91
CA ALA A 26 -3.72 12.05 4.19
C ALA A 26 -3.66 12.46 2.71
N LEU A 27 -2.94 13.53 2.36
CA LEU A 27 -2.73 13.97 0.96
C LEU A 27 -1.82 13.00 0.20
N SER A 28 -0.73 12.55 0.83
CA SER A 28 0.16 11.54 0.23
C SER A 28 -0.55 10.20 0.07
N PHE A 29 -1.36 9.77 1.05
CA PHE A 29 -2.20 8.57 0.92
C PHE A 29 -3.31 8.72 -0.13
N GLY A 30 -3.94 9.90 -0.22
CA GLY A 30 -4.95 10.20 -1.23
C GLY A 30 -4.39 10.15 -2.65
N LEU A 31 -3.20 10.72 -2.86
CA LEU A 31 -2.47 10.66 -4.14
C LEU A 31 -2.12 9.22 -4.53
N VAL A 32 -1.70 8.41 -3.56
CA VAL A 32 -1.34 7.00 -3.77
C VAL A 32 -2.57 6.14 -4.05
N CYS A 33 -3.68 6.35 -3.35
CA CYS A 33 -4.96 5.72 -3.65
C CYS A 33 -5.45 6.08 -5.06
N ILE A 34 -5.27 7.32 -5.51
CA ILE A 34 -5.61 7.73 -6.88
C ILE A 34 -4.73 7.01 -7.91
N LEU A 35 -3.43 6.82 -7.63
CA LEU A 35 -2.53 6.08 -8.51
C LEU A 35 -2.88 4.58 -8.59
N PHE A 36 -3.23 3.93 -7.46
CA PHE A 36 -3.65 2.51 -7.43
C PHE A 36 -5.02 2.25 -8.07
N VAL A 37 -5.96 3.19 -7.98
CA VAL A 37 -7.26 3.09 -8.67
C VAL A 37 -7.07 3.24 -10.18
N SER A 38 -6.13 4.09 -10.61
CA SER A 38 -5.84 4.33 -12.03
C SER A 38 -5.24 3.08 -12.72
N THR A 39 -4.34 2.35 -12.07
CA THR A 39 -3.78 1.10 -12.63
C THR A 39 -4.82 0.00 -12.78
N SER A 40 -5.84 -0.02 -11.92
CA SER A 40 -6.94 -0.99 -11.96
C SER A 40 -7.92 -0.73 -13.12
N VAL A 41 -8.06 0.53 -13.53
CA VAL A 41 -8.92 0.94 -14.65
C VAL A 41 -8.24 0.64 -15.99
N THR A 42 -6.93 0.87 -16.11
CA THR A 42 -6.18 0.58 -17.33
C THR A 42 -6.03 -0.93 -17.60
N ALA A 43 -5.99 -1.76 -16.55
CA ALA A 43 -5.89 -3.22 -16.70
C ALA A 43 -7.15 -3.89 -17.33
N LYS A 44 -8.27 -3.17 -17.49
CA LYS A 44 -9.50 -3.68 -18.13
C LYS A 44 -9.69 -3.30 -19.60
N ALA A 45 -8.81 -2.47 -20.16
CA ALA A 45 -8.88 -2.07 -21.56
C ALA A 45 -7.56 -2.41 -22.25
N THR A 46 -7.43 -3.64 -22.76
CA THR A 46 -6.81 -4.02 -24.05
C THR A 46 -6.58 -5.54 -24.05
N GLN A 47 -7.56 -6.27 -24.57
CA GLN A 47 -7.31 -7.58 -25.18
C GLN A 47 -8.24 -7.73 -26.37
N ASN A 48 -7.87 -7.13 -27.50
CA ASN A 48 -8.30 -7.56 -28.82
C ASN A 48 -7.03 -7.78 -29.63
N VAL A 49 -6.47 -8.98 -29.49
CA VAL A 49 -5.42 -9.46 -30.39
C VAL A 49 -6.14 -9.91 -31.66
N ILE A 50 -6.15 -9.07 -32.69
CA ILE A 50 -6.45 -9.52 -34.06
C ILE A 50 -5.11 -10.03 -34.60
N SER A 51 -4.97 -11.34 -34.67
CA SER A 51 -3.93 -11.99 -35.47
C SER A 51 -4.45 -12.06 -36.91
N ASP A 52 -3.98 -11.17 -37.78
CA ASP A 52 -4.04 -11.42 -39.22
C ASP A 52 -2.63 -11.40 -39.79
N THR A 53 -2.15 -12.59 -40.13
CA THR A 53 -0.88 -12.85 -40.81
C THR A 53 -1.17 -13.10 -42.28
N THR A 54 -1.43 -12.05 -43.05
CA THR A 54 -1.38 -12.13 -44.52
C THR A 54 -0.94 -10.78 -45.10
N PRO A 55 0.14 -10.72 -45.92
CA PRO A 55 0.45 -9.51 -46.67
C PRO A 55 -0.52 -9.41 -47.85
N THR A 56 -1.53 -8.54 -47.77
CA THR A 56 -2.34 -8.15 -48.93
C THR A 56 -1.66 -7.03 -49.69
N ASP A 57 -1.21 -7.35 -50.91
CA ASP A 57 -0.77 -6.46 -51.98
C ASP A 57 -1.86 -5.41 -52.30
N PRO A 58 -1.55 -4.10 -52.36
CA PRO A 58 -2.58 -3.06 -52.53
C PRO A 58 -2.92 -2.75 -54.00
N THR A 59 -2.50 -3.57 -54.98
CA THR A 59 -2.77 -3.28 -56.41
C THR A 59 -3.75 -4.23 -57.07
N THR A 60 -4.96 -4.38 -56.54
CA THR A 60 -6.11 -4.82 -57.35
C THR A 60 -7.41 -4.51 -56.61
N ASP A 61 -8.18 -3.54 -57.12
CA ASP A 61 -9.59 -3.74 -57.46
C ASP A 61 -10.21 -2.41 -57.93
N GLU A 62 -10.90 -2.50 -59.06
CA GLU A 62 -11.47 -1.41 -59.83
C GLU A 62 -12.73 -0.81 -59.18
N GLU A 63 -12.99 0.48 -59.43
CA GLU A 63 -14.16 0.90 -60.24
C GLU A 63 -14.15 2.42 -60.46
N SER A 64 -14.00 2.80 -61.73
CA SER A 64 -14.08 4.17 -62.21
C SER A 64 -15.53 4.60 -62.45
N HIS A 65 -16.06 5.46 -61.58
CA HIS A 65 -17.28 6.21 -61.87
C HIS A 65 -17.15 7.66 -61.44
N LEU A 66 -16.40 8.47 -62.20
CA LEU A 66 -16.48 9.93 -62.11
C LEU A 66 -16.42 10.55 -63.52
N THR A 67 -17.58 11.02 -63.98
CA THR A 67 -17.71 12.00 -65.05
C THR A 67 -17.30 13.37 -64.52
N GLY A 68 -16.19 13.93 -65.01
CA GLY A 68 -15.76 15.27 -64.61
C GLY A 68 -14.39 15.64 -65.18
N THR A 69 -14.36 16.76 -65.87
CA THR A 69 -13.24 17.36 -66.61
C THR A 69 -11.92 17.47 -65.85
N GLN A 70 -10.85 17.15 -66.57
CA GLN A 70 -9.45 17.47 -66.31
C GLN A 70 -9.26 18.91 -65.79
N GLY A 71 -8.71 19.07 -64.59
CA GLY A 71 -8.31 20.38 -64.07
C GLY A 71 -8.04 20.33 -62.57
N GLU A 72 -6.77 20.49 -62.21
CA GLU A 72 -6.26 20.72 -60.84
C GLU A 72 -6.31 19.53 -59.88
N ARG A 73 -5.28 18.67 -59.97
CA ARG A 73 -4.82 17.87 -58.83
C ARG A 73 -4.13 18.83 -57.85
N THR A 74 -4.52 18.86 -56.58
CA THR A 74 -3.87 19.65 -55.52
C THR A 74 -2.61 18.99 -54.94
N ASN A 75 -2.14 17.90 -55.54
CA ASN A 75 -0.91 17.23 -55.11
C ASN A 75 0.25 17.80 -55.92
N ILE A 76 0.95 18.78 -55.35
CA ILE A 76 2.11 19.42 -56.00
C ILE A 76 3.40 18.61 -55.77
N ASN A 77 3.40 17.59 -54.91
CA ASN A 77 4.46 16.58 -54.77
C ASN A 77 3.85 15.18 -54.59
N GLU A 78 4.46 14.13 -55.15
CA GLU A 78 4.20 12.75 -54.71
C GLU A 78 4.38 12.64 -53.18
N PRO A 79 3.56 11.85 -52.44
CA PRO A 79 3.91 11.51 -51.07
C PRO A 79 5.24 10.77 -51.12
N GLY A 80 6.29 11.39 -50.57
CA GLY A 80 7.62 10.80 -50.55
C GLY A 80 7.55 9.41 -49.92
N SER A 81 7.96 8.39 -50.68
CA SER A 81 8.36 7.13 -50.08
C SER A 81 9.57 7.45 -49.21
N SER A 82 9.48 7.19 -47.92
CA SER A 82 10.63 7.24 -47.01
C SER A 82 11.69 6.26 -47.52
N GLU A 83 12.80 6.77 -48.05
CA GLU A 83 13.91 5.94 -48.55
C GLU A 83 14.90 5.56 -47.43
N ASP A 84 14.78 6.16 -46.25
CA ASP A 84 15.67 5.92 -45.11
C ASP A 84 14.89 5.69 -43.79
N PRO A 85 15.19 4.64 -43.01
CA PRO A 85 14.58 4.39 -41.70
C PRO A 85 14.74 5.53 -40.68
N GLU A 86 15.66 6.46 -40.93
CA GLU A 86 15.92 7.63 -40.09
C GLU A 86 14.80 8.69 -40.18
N ASP A 87 14.11 8.83 -41.31
CA ASP A 87 13.01 9.81 -41.48
C ASP A 87 11.74 9.43 -40.69
N LEU A 88 11.62 8.16 -40.31
CA LEU A 88 10.55 7.66 -39.44
C LEU A 88 10.76 8.05 -37.96
N LYS A 89 11.96 8.54 -37.58
CA LYS A 89 12.26 8.99 -36.21
C LYS A 89 11.72 10.39 -35.91
N GLU A 90 11.46 11.20 -36.93
CA GLU A 90 10.94 12.56 -36.76
C GLU A 90 9.41 12.60 -36.61
N LEU A 91 8.73 11.49 -36.94
CA LEU A 91 7.33 11.31 -36.64
C LEU A 91 7.18 10.82 -35.20
N ASN A 92 6.86 11.77 -34.33
CA ASN A 92 6.44 11.61 -32.94
C ASN A 92 5.20 10.69 -32.80
N ILE A 93 5.35 9.41 -33.09
CA ILE A 93 4.36 8.34 -32.92
C ILE A 93 5.08 7.15 -32.30
N ALA A 94 5.44 7.29 -31.02
CA ALA A 94 5.48 6.23 -30.03
C ALA A 94 6.40 6.68 -28.91
N ASN A 95 5.90 6.57 -27.69
CA ASN A 95 6.68 6.59 -26.46
C ASN A 95 7.70 5.42 -26.48
N THR A 96 8.77 5.56 -27.26
CA THR A 96 9.87 4.61 -27.35
C THR A 96 10.95 5.04 -26.38
N VAL A 97 11.19 4.18 -25.39
CA VAL A 97 12.31 4.32 -24.46
C VAL A 97 13.54 3.75 -25.15
N THR A 98 14.33 4.61 -25.79
CA THR A 98 15.63 4.22 -26.34
C THR A 98 16.65 4.22 -25.21
N VAL A 99 17.09 3.03 -24.78
CA VAL A 99 18.20 2.89 -23.84
C VAL A 99 19.51 3.04 -24.61
N THR A 100 20.02 4.28 -24.69
CA THR A 100 21.37 4.53 -25.20
C THR A 100 22.37 4.32 -24.06
N TYR A 101 23.17 3.26 -24.16
CA TYR A 101 24.28 3.00 -23.25
C TYR A 101 25.49 3.80 -23.73
N ASP A 102 25.65 5.03 -23.24
CA ASP A 102 26.86 5.82 -23.45
C ASP A 102 27.84 5.53 -22.30
N ASN A 103 28.97 4.91 -22.65
CA ASN A 103 29.96 4.40 -21.72
C ASN A 103 30.96 5.51 -21.35
N GLY A 104 30.44 6.61 -20.80
CA GLY A 104 31.22 7.79 -20.45
C GLY A 104 30.57 8.57 -19.31
N ASN A 105 31.14 8.42 -18.11
CA ASN A 105 31.00 9.35 -16.97
C ASN A 105 29.78 9.12 -16.07
N GLY A 106 29.82 8.07 -15.24
CA GLY A 106 29.40 8.01 -13.83
C GLY A 106 28.05 8.62 -13.37
N SER A 107 27.18 9.03 -14.28
CA SER A 107 25.90 9.67 -14.01
C SER A 107 24.83 8.81 -14.65
N LEU A 108 23.95 8.26 -13.83
CA LEU A 108 22.77 7.55 -14.33
C LEU A 108 22.06 8.46 -15.35
N ASN A 109 21.74 7.92 -16.52
CA ASN A 109 20.93 8.59 -17.53
C ASN A 109 19.71 9.27 -16.88
N GLY A 110 19.47 10.55 -17.17
CA GLY A 110 18.42 11.33 -16.52
C GLY A 110 17.03 10.66 -16.56
N ALA A 111 16.73 9.94 -17.64
CA ALA A 111 15.50 9.15 -17.76
C ALA A 111 15.46 7.97 -16.78
N LEU A 112 16.58 7.27 -16.61
CA LEU A 112 16.70 6.16 -15.65
C LEU A 112 16.57 6.66 -14.19
N ARG A 113 17.15 7.84 -13.88
CA ARG A 113 17.01 8.46 -12.56
C ARG A 113 15.56 8.83 -12.24
N ILE A 114 14.84 9.39 -13.21
CA ILE A 114 13.40 9.72 -13.06
C ILE A 114 12.60 8.43 -12.85
N LEU A 115 12.86 7.38 -13.63
CA LEU A 115 12.18 6.10 -13.50
C LEU A 115 12.38 5.47 -12.11
N ILE A 116 13.61 5.43 -11.60
CA ILE A 116 13.91 4.91 -10.25
C ILE A 116 13.21 5.76 -9.18
N THR A 117 13.23 7.08 -9.33
CA THR A 117 12.59 8.00 -8.36
C THR A 117 11.08 7.80 -8.31
N LEU A 118 10.41 7.70 -9.46
CA LEU A 118 8.97 7.44 -9.53
C LEU A 118 8.60 6.07 -8.94
N THR A 119 9.46 5.07 -9.15
CA THR A 119 9.28 3.72 -8.59
C THR A 119 9.41 3.75 -7.06
N LEU A 120 10.39 4.48 -6.52
CA LEU A 120 10.53 4.63 -5.07
C LEU A 120 9.35 5.38 -4.45
N ILE A 121 8.85 6.44 -5.10
CA ILE A 121 7.70 7.21 -4.64
C ILE A 121 6.43 6.35 -4.59
N SER A 122 6.23 5.45 -5.56
CA SER A 122 5.04 4.59 -5.59
C SER A 122 5.09 3.49 -4.52
N LEU A 123 6.27 3.00 -4.15
CA LEU A 123 6.47 1.93 -3.17
C LEU A 123 6.54 2.44 -1.72
N ALA A 124 7.04 3.67 -1.51
CA ALA A 124 7.24 4.26 -0.19
C ALA A 124 6.02 4.18 0.76
N PRO A 125 4.77 4.44 0.32
CA PRO A 125 3.59 4.40 1.20
C PRO A 125 3.34 2.99 1.75
N THR A 126 3.51 1.97 0.91
CA THR A 126 3.30 0.58 1.32
C THR A 126 4.37 0.14 2.31
N LEU A 127 5.63 0.49 2.06
CA LEU A 127 6.73 0.21 3.00
C LEU A 127 6.53 0.91 4.34
N LEU A 128 6.14 2.19 4.33
CA LEU A 128 5.88 2.95 5.55
C LEU A 128 4.83 2.25 6.40
N VAL A 129 3.70 1.88 5.80
CA VAL A 129 2.61 1.21 6.50
C VAL A 129 3.06 -0.14 7.11
N MET A 130 3.90 -0.91 6.41
CA MET A 130 4.42 -2.18 6.92
C MET A 130 5.38 -2.04 8.11
N MET A 131 6.03 -0.88 8.28
CA MET A 131 6.92 -0.58 9.42
C MET A 131 6.15 -0.05 10.66
N THR A 132 4.82 -0.03 10.61
CA THR A 132 3.96 0.48 11.70
C THR A 132 3.05 -0.61 12.27
N SER A 133 2.20 -0.24 13.23
CA SER A 133 1.17 -1.10 13.81
C SER A 133 0.06 -1.55 12.85
N PHE A 134 0.01 -0.99 11.63
CA PHE A 134 -1.06 -1.25 10.67
C PHE A 134 -1.25 -2.74 10.35
N THR A 135 -0.16 -3.48 10.15
CA THR A 135 -0.18 -4.89 9.73
C THR A 135 -0.99 -5.76 10.68
N ARG A 136 -0.76 -5.65 11.99
CA ARG A 136 -1.49 -6.44 12.98
C ARG A 136 -2.96 -6.06 13.05
N ILE A 137 -3.24 -4.76 12.93
CA ILE A 137 -4.61 -4.23 13.01
C ILE A 137 -5.46 -4.70 11.83
N ILE A 138 -4.99 -4.50 10.59
CA ILE A 138 -5.78 -4.84 9.40
C ILE A 138 -6.05 -6.34 9.32
N VAL A 139 -5.08 -7.18 9.70
CA VAL A 139 -5.23 -8.64 9.72
C VAL A 139 -6.23 -9.07 10.78
N ALA A 140 -6.17 -8.53 12.00
CA ALA A 140 -7.14 -8.86 13.05
C ALA A 140 -8.56 -8.40 12.71
N LEU A 141 -8.73 -7.22 12.12
CA LEU A 141 -10.03 -6.74 11.62
C LEU A 141 -10.56 -7.63 10.50
N HIS A 142 -9.69 -8.09 9.60
CA HIS A 142 -10.07 -9.04 8.55
C HIS A 142 -10.57 -10.36 9.15
N PHE A 143 -9.86 -10.93 10.12
CA PHE A 143 -10.32 -12.14 10.84
C PHE A 143 -11.66 -11.92 11.53
N THR A 144 -11.87 -10.75 12.13
CA THR A 144 -13.15 -10.38 12.76
C THR A 144 -14.30 -10.46 11.76
N ARG A 145 -14.15 -9.84 10.59
CA ARG A 145 -15.17 -9.87 9.53
C ARG A 145 -15.47 -11.31 9.10
N THR A 146 -14.43 -12.10 8.86
CA THR A 146 -14.58 -13.49 8.43
C THR A 146 -15.24 -14.35 9.51
N ALA A 147 -14.92 -14.12 10.79
CA ALA A 147 -15.46 -14.88 11.92
C ALA A 147 -16.96 -14.64 12.12
N ILE A 148 -17.42 -13.39 11.99
CA ILE A 148 -18.84 -13.04 12.07
C ILE A 148 -19.63 -13.69 10.93
N GLY A 149 -18.99 -13.90 9.76
CA GLY A 149 -19.59 -14.60 8.61
C GLY A 149 -20.37 -13.69 7.67
N THR A 150 -20.14 -12.38 7.72
CA THR A 150 -20.79 -11.39 6.85
C THR A 150 -20.06 -11.30 5.49
N GLN A 151 -20.80 -11.46 4.39
CA GLN A 151 -20.20 -11.55 3.05
C GLN A 151 -19.50 -10.24 2.60
N THR A 152 -20.08 -9.07 2.91
CA THR A 152 -19.56 -7.78 2.42
C THR A 152 -19.52 -6.66 3.45
N SER A 153 -20.02 -6.89 4.66
CA SER A 153 -20.11 -5.88 5.72
C SER A 153 -19.18 -6.21 6.88
N PRO A 154 -18.28 -5.31 7.33
CA PRO A 154 -17.99 -4.00 6.77
C PRO A 154 -17.18 -4.05 5.46
N PRO A 155 -17.32 -3.05 4.56
CA PRO A 155 -16.52 -2.95 3.34
C PRO A 155 -15.02 -2.88 3.62
N ASN A 156 -14.18 -3.38 2.69
CA ASN A 156 -12.71 -3.35 2.83
C ASN A 156 -12.18 -1.94 3.09
N LEU A 157 -12.75 -0.92 2.44
CA LEU A 157 -12.37 0.47 2.63
C LEU A 157 -12.64 0.98 4.06
N VAL A 158 -13.71 0.50 4.69
CA VAL A 158 -14.02 0.86 6.09
C VAL A 158 -12.99 0.22 7.03
N MET A 159 -12.66 -1.07 6.82
CA MET A 159 -11.62 -1.73 7.60
C MET A 159 -10.25 -1.05 7.42
N LEU A 160 -9.91 -0.68 6.18
CA LEU A 160 -8.70 0.05 5.85
C LEU A 160 -8.65 1.41 6.55
N GLY A 161 -9.75 2.17 6.51
CA GLY A 161 -9.86 3.47 7.17
C GLY A 161 -9.72 3.35 8.69
N ILE A 162 -10.41 2.40 9.31
CA ILE A 162 -10.28 2.13 10.75
C ILE A 162 -8.84 1.74 11.09
N ALA A 163 -8.22 0.85 10.31
CA ALA A 163 -6.84 0.43 10.53
C ALA A 163 -5.86 1.61 10.46
N LEU A 164 -6.04 2.49 9.47
CA LEU A 164 -5.19 3.66 9.29
C LEU A 164 -5.36 4.66 10.45
N PHE A 165 -6.59 4.98 10.85
CA PHE A 165 -6.82 5.88 12.00
C PHE A 165 -6.30 5.29 13.32
N MET A 166 -6.46 3.99 13.54
CA MET A 166 -5.89 3.31 14.71
C MET A 166 -4.36 3.32 14.66
N THR A 167 -3.76 3.13 13.48
CA THR A 167 -2.30 3.21 13.31
C THR A 167 -1.81 4.58 13.72
N LEU A 168 -2.43 5.66 13.22
CA LEU A 168 -2.05 7.02 13.59
C LEU A 168 -2.23 7.30 15.08
N PHE A 169 -3.27 6.74 15.70
CA PHE A 169 -3.50 6.86 17.14
C PHE A 169 -2.41 6.15 17.96
N ILE A 170 -2.05 4.92 17.61
CA ILE A 170 -1.03 4.12 18.32
C ILE A 170 0.38 4.65 18.06
N MET A 171 0.67 5.09 16.83
CA MET A 171 1.98 5.59 16.41
C MET A 171 2.21 7.06 16.76
N GLN A 172 1.26 7.74 17.40
CA GLN A 172 1.40 9.14 17.80
C GLN A 172 2.74 9.47 18.49
N PRO A 173 3.24 8.72 19.51
CA PRO A 173 4.51 9.03 20.14
C PRO A 173 5.68 8.96 19.14
N THR A 174 5.78 7.89 18.35
CA THR A 174 6.82 7.72 17.34
C THR A 174 6.80 8.84 16.29
N LEU A 175 5.62 9.17 15.74
CA LEU A 175 5.48 10.25 14.76
C LEU A 175 5.84 11.61 15.35
N THR A 176 5.56 11.82 16.63
CA THR A 176 5.92 13.06 17.34
C THR A 176 7.43 13.17 17.50
N THR A 177 8.11 12.07 17.84
CA THR A 177 9.57 12.02 17.92
C THR A 177 10.21 12.32 16.57
N VAL A 178 9.80 11.62 15.50
CA VAL A 178 10.29 11.87 14.12
C VAL A 178 10.09 13.33 13.71
N TYR A 179 8.93 13.92 14.04
CA TYR A 179 8.67 15.32 13.71
C TYR A 179 9.62 16.29 14.42
N ASN A 180 9.87 16.09 15.71
CA ASN A 180 10.71 17.01 16.48
C ASN A 180 12.22 16.81 16.24
N GLU A 181 12.65 15.56 16.04
CA GLU A 181 14.07 15.19 15.98
C GLU A 181 14.62 15.14 14.56
N ALA A 182 13.79 14.84 13.55
CA ALA A 182 14.22 14.78 12.15
C ALA A 182 13.62 15.90 11.30
N VAL A 183 12.30 16.11 11.34
CA VAL A 183 11.63 17.05 10.42
C VAL A 183 11.99 18.50 10.70
N ILE A 184 11.92 18.96 11.96
CA ILE A 184 12.23 20.35 12.33
C ILE A 184 13.70 20.71 12.01
N PRO A 185 14.71 19.92 12.42
CA PRO A 185 16.11 20.24 12.11
C PRO A 185 16.40 20.24 10.60
N PHE A 186 15.81 19.32 9.84
CA PHE A 186 15.94 19.29 8.39
C PHE A 186 15.33 20.53 7.71
N GLU A 187 14.13 20.96 8.14
CA GLU A 187 13.50 22.19 7.63
C GLU A 187 14.31 23.45 7.98
N ASN A 188 15.00 23.46 9.12
CA ASN A 188 15.88 24.55 9.53
C ASN A 188 17.25 24.53 8.83
N GLY A 189 17.55 23.49 8.04
CA GLY A 189 18.85 23.31 7.40
C GLY A 189 19.98 22.95 8.37
N GLU A 190 19.64 22.43 9.56
CA GLU A 190 20.59 21.99 10.58
C GLU A 190 21.11 20.57 10.31
N MET A 191 20.48 19.83 9.39
CA MET A 191 20.71 18.42 9.11
C MET A 191 20.75 18.16 7.60
N ASP A 192 21.67 17.31 7.14
CA ASP A 192 21.72 16.89 5.73
C ASP A 192 20.68 15.79 5.42
N GLN A 193 20.42 15.54 4.14
CA GLN A 193 19.46 14.52 3.72
C GLN A 193 19.80 13.11 4.23
N GLN A 194 21.09 12.75 4.30
CA GLN A 194 21.50 11.44 4.80
C GLN A 194 21.22 11.30 6.31
N GLU A 195 21.62 12.31 7.08
CA GLU A 195 21.40 12.37 8.53
C GLU A 195 19.90 12.39 8.86
N PHE A 196 19.07 13.07 8.05
CA PHE A 196 17.62 13.03 8.18
C PHE A 196 17.04 11.62 8.09
N PHE A 197 17.54 10.78 7.18
CA PHE A 197 17.04 9.41 7.05
C PHE A 197 17.47 8.52 8.22
N GLU A 198 18.67 8.72 8.76
CA GLU A 198 19.15 8.00 9.93
C GLU A 198 18.30 8.38 11.16
N GLU A 199 18.15 9.67 11.42
CA GLU A 199 17.43 10.16 12.60
C GLU A 199 15.90 9.96 12.51
N ALA A 200 15.33 9.99 11.30
CA ALA A 200 13.93 9.65 11.10
C ALA A 200 13.66 8.15 11.29
N MET A 201 14.65 7.29 11.08
CA MET A 201 14.49 5.83 11.17
C MET A 201 14.54 5.34 12.61
N ASP A 202 15.34 5.97 13.46
CA ASP A 202 15.57 5.55 14.84
C ASP A 202 14.29 5.39 15.69
N PRO A 203 13.32 6.32 15.66
CA PRO A 203 12.07 6.14 16.37
C PRO A 203 11.25 4.93 15.88
N PHE A 204 11.31 4.61 14.57
CA PHE A 204 10.69 3.42 14.03
C PHE A 204 11.41 2.15 14.50
N ARG A 205 12.76 2.16 14.58
CA ARG A 205 13.53 1.05 15.14
C ARG A 205 13.15 0.78 16.59
N GLN A 206 13.06 1.83 17.42
CA GLN A 206 12.63 1.70 18.81
C GLN A 206 11.23 1.13 18.95
N PHE A 207 10.29 1.55 18.10
CA PHE A 207 8.96 0.95 18.04
C PHE A 207 9.02 -0.54 17.66
N MET A 208 9.78 -0.90 16.61
CA MET A 208 9.90 -2.28 16.14
C MET A 208 10.55 -3.19 17.18
N TYR A 209 11.57 -2.74 17.91
CA TYR A 209 12.21 -3.53 18.97
C TYR A 209 11.24 -3.95 20.06
N GLY A 210 10.30 -3.07 20.44
CA GLY A 210 9.29 -3.37 21.45
C GLY A 210 8.29 -4.45 21.04
N GLN A 211 8.10 -4.67 19.74
CA GLN A 211 7.07 -5.57 19.20
C GLN A 211 7.66 -6.85 18.57
N THR A 212 8.92 -6.82 18.14
CA THR A 212 9.56 -7.95 17.45
C THR A 212 9.97 -9.03 18.44
N GLN A 213 9.71 -10.29 18.11
CA GLN A 213 10.14 -11.41 18.95
C GLN A 213 11.61 -11.74 18.70
N LYS A 214 12.37 -11.97 19.77
CA LYS A 214 13.80 -12.34 19.69
C LYS A 214 14.05 -13.54 18.76
N LYS A 215 13.18 -14.54 18.80
CA LYS A 215 13.29 -15.74 17.95
C LYS A 215 13.20 -15.41 16.45
N ASP A 216 12.40 -14.42 16.09
CA ASP A 216 12.18 -14.04 14.70
C ASP A 216 13.40 -13.22 14.21
N VAL A 217 13.97 -12.35 15.05
CA VAL A 217 15.27 -11.68 14.76
C VAL A 217 16.41 -12.69 14.59
N ILE A 218 16.55 -13.63 15.51
CA ILE A 218 17.59 -14.68 15.45
C ILE A 218 17.48 -15.49 14.16
N LEU A 219 16.26 -15.80 13.73
CA LEU A 219 16.03 -16.51 12.48
C LEU A 219 16.60 -15.74 11.28
N PHE A 220 16.29 -14.45 11.14
CA PHE A 220 16.77 -13.66 10.03
C PHE A 220 18.27 -13.34 10.12
N MET A 221 18.82 -13.15 11.32
CA MET A 221 20.27 -13.05 11.53
C MET A 221 21.01 -14.31 11.07
N ASN A 222 20.49 -15.49 11.42
CA ASN A 222 21.06 -16.77 11.00
C ASN A 222 20.96 -16.98 9.48
N ILE A 223 19.89 -16.49 8.85
CA ILE A 223 19.72 -16.53 7.39
C ILE A 223 20.76 -15.64 6.70
N ASP A 224 21.04 -14.47 7.27
CA ASP A 224 22.03 -13.52 6.74
C ASP A 224 23.48 -13.88 7.10
N GLY A 225 23.68 -14.86 7.99
CA GLY A 225 24.99 -15.31 8.45
C GLY A 225 25.68 -14.34 9.39
N ILE A 226 24.91 -13.47 10.06
CA ILE A 226 25.42 -12.47 11.01
C ILE A 226 25.33 -13.03 12.43
N GLU A 227 26.45 -13.05 13.15
CA GLU A 227 26.44 -13.36 14.58
C GLU A 227 25.90 -12.17 15.37
N TRP A 228 24.89 -12.42 16.21
CA TRP A 228 24.27 -11.39 17.03
C TRP A 228 24.89 -11.36 18.43
N ASP A 229 25.44 -10.21 18.80
CA ASP A 229 26.04 -9.91 20.11
C ASP A 229 25.01 -9.70 21.24
N GLY A 230 23.72 -9.63 20.89
CA GLY A 230 22.61 -9.40 21.83
C GLY A 230 22.26 -7.94 22.05
N GLU A 231 22.97 -7.01 21.42
CA GLU A 231 22.64 -5.58 21.46
C GLU A 231 21.51 -5.26 20.46
N LEU A 232 20.69 -4.26 20.75
CA LEU A 232 19.58 -3.89 19.86
C LEU A 232 20.08 -3.13 18.63
N ASP A 233 21.09 -2.27 18.81
CA ASP A 233 21.57 -1.37 17.77
C ASP A 233 22.40 -2.10 16.70
N SER A 234 22.97 -3.26 17.03
CA SER A 234 23.71 -4.11 16.10
C SER A 234 22.83 -4.77 15.04
N ILE A 235 21.49 -4.70 15.18
CA ILE A 235 20.55 -5.35 14.26
C ILE A 235 20.42 -4.52 12.96
N PRO A 236 20.75 -5.04 11.77
CA PRO A 236 20.56 -4.29 10.53
C PRO A 236 19.07 -4.09 10.20
N ASN A 237 18.72 -2.97 9.57
CA ASN A 237 17.33 -2.70 9.12
C ASN A 237 16.81 -3.78 8.16
N VAL A 238 17.69 -4.35 7.33
CA VAL A 238 17.40 -5.44 6.39
C VAL A 238 16.95 -6.72 7.11
N VAL A 239 17.37 -6.90 8.37
CA VAL A 239 16.95 -8.01 9.24
C VAL A 239 15.76 -7.61 10.12
N LEU A 240 15.79 -6.41 10.71
CA LEU A 240 14.78 -5.93 11.65
C LEU A 240 13.40 -5.83 11.01
N ILE A 241 13.28 -5.19 9.85
CA ILE A 241 12.00 -4.95 9.17
C ILE A 241 11.27 -6.27 8.84
N PRO A 242 11.88 -7.25 8.14
CA PRO A 242 11.18 -8.51 7.89
C PRO A 242 10.91 -9.31 9.16
N SER A 243 11.80 -9.27 10.16
CA SER A 243 11.57 -9.91 11.46
C SER A 243 10.35 -9.33 12.18
N PHE A 244 10.20 -8.01 12.14
CA PHE A 244 9.05 -7.29 12.67
C PHE A 244 7.77 -7.69 11.95
N ILE A 245 7.75 -7.67 10.62
CA ILE A 245 6.56 -8.04 9.82
C ILE A 245 6.10 -9.47 10.17
N VAL A 246 7.03 -10.43 10.26
CA VAL A 246 6.71 -11.82 10.64
C VAL A 246 6.18 -11.89 12.07
N SER A 247 6.77 -11.14 13.00
CA SER A 247 6.32 -11.06 14.39
C SER A 247 4.89 -10.50 14.49
N GLU A 248 4.61 -9.41 13.76
CA GLU A 248 3.30 -8.78 13.70
C GLU A 248 2.25 -9.71 13.10
N LEU A 249 2.56 -10.38 11.98
CA LEU A 249 1.67 -11.34 11.36
C LEU A 249 1.36 -12.50 12.31
N ARG A 250 2.37 -13.05 12.98
CA ARG A 250 2.18 -14.12 13.97
C ARG A 250 1.21 -13.69 15.07
N THR A 251 1.44 -12.51 15.67
CA THR A 251 0.58 -11.96 16.72
C THR A 251 -0.84 -11.69 16.21
N ALA A 252 -0.98 -11.14 15.00
CA ALA A 252 -2.27 -10.86 14.39
C ALA A 252 -3.08 -12.12 14.11
N PHE A 253 -2.44 -13.20 13.65
CA PHE A 253 -3.08 -14.49 13.45
C PHE A 253 -3.50 -15.12 14.77
N ILE A 254 -2.70 -15.00 15.83
CA ILE A 254 -3.04 -15.46 17.17
C ILE A 254 -4.29 -14.73 17.69
N ILE A 255 -4.34 -13.39 17.55
CA ILE A 255 -5.51 -12.57 17.88
C ILE A 255 -6.72 -12.98 17.03
N GLY A 256 -6.53 -13.12 15.72
CA GLY A 256 -7.57 -13.53 14.78
C GLY A 256 -8.16 -14.89 15.13
N PHE A 257 -7.31 -15.85 15.49
CA PHE A 257 -7.73 -17.17 15.96
C PHE A 257 -8.56 -17.08 17.25
N MET A 258 -8.11 -16.30 18.24
CA MET A 258 -8.87 -16.09 19.48
C MET A 258 -10.24 -15.48 19.23
N ILE A 259 -10.35 -14.52 18.30
CA ILE A 259 -11.64 -13.94 17.88
C ILE A 259 -12.53 -15.01 17.25
N TYR A 260 -11.95 -15.97 16.53
CA TYR A 260 -12.68 -17.00 15.79
C TYR A 260 -13.34 -18.07 16.69
N ILE A 261 -12.73 -18.39 17.84
CA ILE A 261 -13.17 -19.44 18.77
C ILE A 261 -14.67 -19.34 19.15
N PRO A 262 -15.18 -18.22 19.70
CA PRO A 262 -16.59 -18.14 20.10
C PRO A 262 -17.56 -18.34 18.93
N PHE A 263 -17.22 -17.86 17.73
CA PHE A 263 -18.09 -18.01 16.55
C PHE A 263 -18.10 -19.42 16.00
N ILE A 264 -16.96 -20.14 16.03
CA ILE A 264 -16.91 -21.56 15.68
C ILE A 264 -17.81 -22.39 16.59
N VAL A 265 -17.82 -22.09 17.90
CA VAL A 265 -18.68 -22.81 18.84
C VAL A 265 -20.15 -22.64 18.48
N ILE A 266 -20.58 -21.44 18.08
CA ILE A 266 -21.95 -21.19 17.61
C ILE A 266 -22.25 -22.01 16.35
N ASP A 267 -21.33 -22.04 15.37
CA ASP A 267 -21.51 -22.85 14.16
C ASP A 267 -21.67 -24.33 14.47
N MET A 268 -20.81 -24.89 15.33
CA MET A 268 -20.86 -26.30 15.72
C MET A 268 -22.16 -26.65 16.46
N VAL A 269 -22.62 -25.78 17.36
CA VAL A 269 -23.88 -25.97 18.08
C VAL A 269 -25.07 -25.92 17.12
N VAL A 270 -25.16 -24.90 16.27
CA VAL A 270 -26.26 -24.76 15.30
C VAL A 270 -26.28 -25.94 14.31
N ALA A 271 -25.12 -26.37 13.83
CA ALA A 271 -25.01 -27.54 12.94
C ALA A 271 -25.54 -28.82 13.60
N SER A 272 -25.18 -29.06 14.88
CA SER A 272 -25.65 -30.25 15.61
C SER A 272 -27.18 -30.26 15.81
N VAL A 273 -27.78 -29.09 16.05
CA VAL A 273 -29.24 -28.94 16.20
C VAL A 273 -29.95 -29.15 14.86
N LEU A 274 -29.45 -28.54 13.78
CA LEU A 274 -30.02 -28.71 12.42
C LEU A 274 -29.96 -30.17 11.96
N MET A 275 -28.83 -30.83 12.20
CA MET A 275 -28.66 -32.26 11.89
C MET A 275 -29.64 -33.12 12.70
N SER A 276 -29.88 -32.77 13.97
CA SER A 276 -30.85 -33.46 14.84
C SER A 276 -32.30 -33.27 14.36
N MET A 277 -32.61 -32.15 13.71
CA MET A 277 -33.93 -31.90 13.08
C MET A 277 -34.10 -32.58 11.71
N GLY A 278 -33.05 -33.22 11.17
CA GLY A 278 -33.07 -33.83 9.84
C GLY A 278 -32.88 -32.86 8.67
N MET A 279 -32.52 -31.59 8.93
CA MET A 279 -32.30 -30.59 7.89
C MET A 279 -30.85 -30.62 7.38
N MET A 280 -30.50 -31.63 6.57
CA MET A 280 -29.14 -31.77 6.01
C MET A 280 -28.82 -30.79 4.87
N MET A 281 -29.83 -30.23 4.20
CA MET A 281 -29.61 -29.40 3.00
C MET A 281 -29.39 -27.90 3.26
N LEU A 282 -29.67 -27.42 4.47
CA LEU A 282 -29.45 -26.02 4.83
C LEU A 282 -28.02 -25.84 5.34
N PRO A 283 -27.22 -24.93 4.75
CA PRO A 283 -25.89 -24.62 5.26
C PRO A 283 -25.98 -24.10 6.71
N PRO A 284 -25.34 -24.76 7.69
CA PRO A 284 -25.44 -24.34 9.09
C PRO A 284 -24.97 -22.92 9.34
N THR A 285 -24.01 -22.44 8.54
CA THR A 285 -23.44 -21.08 8.60
C THR A 285 -24.47 -19.98 8.31
N THR A 286 -25.43 -20.24 7.42
CA THR A 286 -26.49 -19.27 7.09
C THR A 286 -27.45 -19.10 8.27
N ILE A 287 -27.71 -20.18 9.01
CA ILE A 287 -28.62 -20.17 10.16
C ILE A 287 -27.93 -19.63 11.41
N SER A 288 -26.62 -19.86 11.56
CA SER A 288 -25.85 -19.35 12.71
C SER A 288 -25.53 -17.86 12.62
N LEU A 289 -25.48 -17.29 11.41
CA LEU A 289 -25.17 -15.87 11.16
C LEU A 289 -25.94 -14.88 12.05
N PRO A 290 -27.28 -14.89 12.15
CA PRO A 290 -28.01 -13.96 13.01
C PRO A 290 -27.63 -14.10 14.50
N PHE A 291 -27.35 -15.32 14.98
CA PHE A 291 -26.89 -15.54 16.36
C PHE A 291 -25.49 -14.99 16.60
N LYS A 292 -24.58 -15.14 15.63
CA LYS A 292 -23.23 -14.55 15.70
C LYS A 292 -23.29 -13.03 15.77
N ILE A 293 -24.09 -12.41 14.91
CA ILE A 293 -24.26 -10.95 14.88
C ILE A 293 -24.86 -10.48 16.20
N LEU A 294 -25.89 -11.15 16.71
CA LEU A 294 -26.51 -10.82 17.99
C LEU A 294 -25.50 -10.88 19.13
N LEU A 295 -24.75 -11.97 19.24
CA LEU A 295 -23.71 -12.11 20.28
C LEU A 295 -22.66 -11.01 20.16
N PHE A 296 -22.21 -10.71 18.94
CA PHE A 296 -21.20 -9.69 18.70
C PHE A 296 -21.68 -8.29 19.11
N VAL A 297 -22.93 -7.95 18.81
CA VAL A 297 -23.53 -6.66 19.21
C VAL A 297 -23.78 -6.59 20.72
N LEU A 298 -24.29 -7.67 21.32
CA LEU A 298 -24.55 -7.72 22.77
C LEU A 298 -23.27 -7.62 23.61
N ALA A 299 -22.16 -8.13 23.10
CA ALA A 299 -20.87 -8.07 23.75
C ALA A 299 -20.10 -6.75 23.47
N ASP A 300 -20.69 -5.80 22.72
CA ASP A 300 -20.00 -4.62 22.20
C ASP A 300 -18.66 -4.99 21.50
N GLY A 301 -18.75 -5.94 20.56
CA GLY A 301 -17.58 -6.62 20.01
C GLY A 301 -16.59 -5.71 19.31
N TRP A 302 -17.04 -4.62 18.67
CA TRP A 302 -16.12 -3.64 18.06
C TRP A 302 -15.27 -2.92 19.10
N SER A 303 -15.89 -2.46 20.19
CA SER A 303 -15.18 -1.83 21.30
C SER A 303 -14.19 -2.80 21.95
N LEU A 304 -14.60 -4.05 22.17
CA LEU A 304 -13.75 -5.10 22.73
C LEU A 304 -12.53 -5.37 21.82
N ILE A 305 -12.73 -5.52 20.52
CA ILE A 305 -11.65 -5.84 19.57
C ILE A 305 -10.69 -4.65 19.45
N ILE A 306 -11.20 -3.45 19.24
CA ILE A 306 -10.38 -2.23 19.12
C ILE A 306 -9.60 -2.01 20.42
N GLY A 307 -10.27 -2.11 21.57
CA GLY A 307 -9.65 -1.91 22.88
C GLY A 307 -8.54 -2.92 23.16
N ASN A 308 -8.74 -4.20 22.84
CA ASN A 308 -7.69 -5.22 23.01
C ASN A 308 -6.55 -5.08 21.99
N LEU A 309 -6.84 -4.66 20.76
CA LEU A 309 -5.80 -4.39 19.76
C LEU A 309 -4.88 -3.27 20.21
N VAL A 310 -5.42 -2.14 20.68
CA VAL A 310 -4.61 -1.02 21.19
C VAL A 310 -3.78 -1.47 22.38
N LYS A 311 -4.37 -2.21 23.34
CA LYS A 311 -3.64 -2.76 24.48
C LYS A 311 -2.56 -3.76 24.10
N SER A 312 -2.62 -4.38 22.92
CA SER A 312 -1.57 -5.32 22.50
C SER A 312 -0.24 -4.65 22.15
N PHE A 313 -0.23 -3.33 21.96
CA PHE A 313 0.97 -2.55 21.62
C PHE A 313 1.64 -1.90 22.84
N TYR A 314 0.96 -1.83 23.99
CA TYR A 314 1.42 -1.16 25.21
C TYR A 314 1.55 -2.12 26.40
#